data_AF-A0A9X2IY30-F1
#
_entry.id   AF-A0A9X2IY30-F1
#
_cell.length_a   1.000
_cell.length_b   1.000
_cell.length_c   1.000
_cell.angle_alpha   90.00
_cell.angle_beta   90.00
_cell.angle_gamma   90.00
#
_symmetry.space_group_name_H-M   'P 1'
#
loop_
_entity.id
_entity.type
_entity.pdbx_description
1 polymer ?
#
loop_
_entity_poly.entity_id
_entity_poly.type
_entity_poly.pdbx_seq_one_letter_code
_entity_poly.pdbx_strand_id
1 'polypeptide(L)'
;MSRGKKLFTYAVALLGAALLGAAPASGDPGVQEPNEPVPAESAPPRHPGTAYRGTDGWCHYNAPWTGNFYCKSDYIHGLPNGYYQAFVIGTNKKVYTKWSSGGGLSNWADMGGQCIRPGEDSVDLAWRNPRDHWNFAIQCKGTDNRVWHNQRRSNGSWTGWYRA
;
A
#
# COMPACT_ATOMS: atom_id res chain seq x y z
N MET A 1 -31.30 -25.69 -35.46
CA MET A 1 -31.19 -25.14 -36.83
C MET A 1 -29.76 -24.67 -37.05
N SER A 2 -29.04 -25.42 -37.88
CA SER A 2 -27.66 -25.17 -38.29
C SER A 2 -27.61 -24.12 -39.40
N ARG A 3 -26.66 -23.19 -39.31
CA ARG A 3 -26.15 -22.38 -40.44
C ARG A 3 -24.63 -22.44 -40.28
N GLY A 4 -23.80 -22.76 -41.27
CA GLY A 4 -23.99 -22.86 -42.71
C GLY A 4 -22.63 -22.50 -43.30
N LYS A 5 -21.95 -23.53 -43.83
CA LYS A 5 -20.60 -23.52 -44.43
C LYS A 5 -20.45 -22.44 -45.53
N LYS A 6 -19.20 -22.06 -45.83
CA LYS A 6 -18.61 -22.18 -47.20
C LYS A 6 -17.14 -21.74 -47.23
N LEU A 7 -16.24 -22.71 -47.48
CA LEU A 7 -14.97 -22.50 -48.17
C LEU A 7 -15.25 -22.28 -49.67
N PHE A 8 -14.42 -21.48 -50.34
CA PHE A 8 -14.10 -21.69 -51.76
C PHE A 8 -12.65 -21.31 -52.06
N THR A 9 -11.94 -22.28 -52.58
CA THR A 9 -10.56 -22.30 -53.12
C THR A 9 -10.53 -21.75 -54.55
N TYR A 10 -9.36 -21.34 -55.07
CA TYR A 10 -8.75 -21.63 -56.40
C TYR A 10 -7.55 -20.64 -56.58
N ALA A 11 -6.26 -21.05 -56.60
CA ALA A 11 -5.47 -21.75 -57.65
C ALA A 11 -5.12 -20.80 -58.83
N VAL A 12 -3.96 -20.71 -59.52
CA VAL A 12 -2.88 -21.65 -59.97
C VAL A 12 -1.67 -20.83 -60.51
N ALA A 13 -0.45 -21.43 -60.53
CA ALA A 13 0.70 -21.30 -61.50
C ALA A 13 1.49 -19.98 -61.66
N LEU A 14 2.77 -19.91 -62.09
CA LEU A 14 3.87 -20.83 -62.45
C LEU A 14 5.15 -19.98 -62.71
N LEU A 15 6.32 -20.66 -62.79
CA LEU A 15 7.64 -20.25 -63.38
C LEU A 15 8.43 -19.16 -62.61
N GLY A 16 9.75 -19.22 -62.41
CA GLY A 16 10.83 -20.09 -62.87
C GLY A 16 12.18 -19.37 -62.64
N ALA A 17 13.27 -20.12 -62.84
CA ALA A 17 14.69 -19.71 -62.96
C ALA A 17 15.52 -19.47 -61.68
N ALA A 18 16.61 -20.24 -61.60
CA ALA A 18 17.69 -20.18 -60.62
C ALA A 18 18.78 -19.18 -61.06
N LEU A 19 19.46 -18.56 -60.09
CA LEU A 19 20.85 -18.13 -60.22
C LEU A 19 21.56 -18.25 -58.86
N LEU A 20 22.68 -18.99 -58.86
CA LEU A 20 23.69 -19.00 -57.81
C LEU A 20 24.43 -17.65 -57.82
N GLY A 21 24.47 -16.97 -56.68
CA GLY A 21 25.33 -15.82 -56.43
C GLY A 21 25.90 -15.91 -55.02
N ALA A 22 27.22 -16.04 -54.93
CA ALA A 22 27.96 -16.07 -53.67
C ALA A 22 28.08 -14.66 -53.03
N ALA A 23 28.31 -14.67 -51.72
CA ALA A 23 28.29 -13.57 -50.74
C ALA A 23 29.10 -12.31 -51.09
N PRO A 24 28.88 -11.19 -50.36
CA PRO A 24 29.66 -11.02 -49.13
C PRO A 24 28.83 -10.63 -47.91
N ALA A 25 29.34 -11.03 -46.74
CA ALA A 25 28.90 -10.58 -45.43
C ALA A 25 28.96 -9.05 -45.34
N SER A 26 27.80 -8.41 -45.22
CA SER A 26 27.67 -7.05 -44.71
C SER A 26 27.01 -7.14 -43.35
N GLY A 27 27.70 -6.65 -42.33
CA GLY A 27 27.29 -6.71 -40.94
C GLY A 27 25.86 -6.21 -40.75
N ASP A 28 25.09 -6.99 -40.01
CA ASP A 28 23.84 -6.54 -39.42
C ASP A 28 24.21 -5.57 -38.29
N PRO A 29 23.90 -4.26 -38.39
CA PRO A 29 23.88 -3.44 -37.20
C PRO A 29 22.70 -3.97 -36.40
N GLY A 30 23.01 -4.84 -35.42
CA GLY A 30 22.03 -5.45 -34.55
C GLY A 30 20.98 -4.40 -34.19
N VAL A 31 19.74 -4.68 -34.62
CA VAL A 31 18.57 -3.90 -34.24
C VAL A 31 18.62 -3.84 -32.72
N GLN A 32 19.01 -2.69 -32.17
CA GLN A 32 18.75 -2.40 -30.77
C GLN A 32 17.23 -2.48 -30.66
N GLU A 33 16.76 -3.54 -30.00
CA GLU A 33 15.40 -3.57 -29.49
C GLU A 33 15.15 -2.21 -28.81
N PRO A 34 14.04 -1.53 -29.12
CA PRO A 34 13.73 -0.28 -28.46
C PRO A 34 13.75 -0.56 -26.96
N ASN A 35 14.66 0.12 -26.24
CA ASN A 35 14.76 0.07 -24.79
C ASN A 35 13.34 0.13 -24.22
N GLU A 36 12.83 -0.99 -23.72
CA GLU A 36 11.56 -0.99 -23.01
C GLU A 36 11.75 0.01 -21.85
N PRO A 37 10.83 0.96 -21.66
CA PRO A 37 10.91 1.83 -20.50
C PRO A 37 10.85 0.95 -19.27
N VAL A 38 11.95 0.92 -18.50
CA VAL A 38 11.96 0.37 -17.14
C VAL A 38 10.74 0.94 -16.43
N PRO A 39 9.82 0.13 -15.91
CA PRO A 39 8.63 0.64 -15.24
C PRO A 39 9.10 1.61 -14.16
N ALA A 40 8.62 2.86 -14.22
CA ALA A 40 8.88 3.84 -13.18
C ALA A 40 8.63 3.17 -11.83
N GLU A 41 9.65 3.13 -10.98
CA GLU A 41 9.57 2.60 -9.64
C GLU A 41 8.27 3.12 -9.01
N SER A 42 7.34 2.21 -8.75
CA SER A 42 5.98 2.59 -8.42
C SER A 42 6.01 3.50 -7.19
N ALA A 43 5.32 4.64 -7.27
CA ALA A 43 5.29 5.61 -6.18
C ALA A 43 5.04 4.90 -4.83
N PRO A 44 5.71 5.33 -3.74
CA PRO A 44 5.66 4.61 -2.48
C PRO A 44 4.21 4.38 -2.04
N PRO A 45 3.85 3.15 -1.61
CA PRO A 45 2.45 2.80 -1.34
C PRO A 45 1.91 3.66 -0.22
N ARG A 46 0.96 4.53 -0.59
CA ARG A 46 0.47 5.57 0.30
C ARG A 46 -0.45 5.02 1.39
N HIS A 47 -1.22 3.98 1.10
CA HIS A 47 -2.24 3.41 1.99
C HIS A 47 -1.88 1.96 2.39
N PRO A 48 -2.08 1.53 3.65
CA PRO A 48 -1.77 0.17 4.11
C PRO A 48 -2.65 -0.93 3.51
N GLY A 49 -3.84 -0.56 3.02
CA GLY A 49 -4.86 -1.48 2.55
C GLY A 49 -5.70 -2.01 3.70
N THR A 50 -6.38 -3.14 3.47
CA THR A 50 -7.19 -3.80 4.49
C THR A 50 -6.32 -4.76 5.30
N ALA A 51 -6.44 -4.72 6.63
CA ALA A 51 -5.81 -5.70 7.50
C ALA A 51 -6.44 -7.08 7.30
N TYR A 52 -5.62 -8.14 7.31
CA TYR A 52 -6.08 -9.52 7.25
C TYR A 52 -5.62 -10.30 8.48
N ARG A 53 -6.40 -11.30 8.90
CA ARG A 53 -6.03 -12.18 10.00
C ARG A 53 -5.10 -13.29 9.52
N GLY A 54 -3.93 -13.39 10.12
CA GLY A 54 -2.96 -14.45 9.88
C GLY A 54 -3.30 -15.73 10.64
N THR A 55 -2.60 -16.81 10.29
CA THR A 55 -2.68 -18.10 11.00
C THR A 55 -2.07 -18.06 12.39
N ASP A 56 -1.24 -17.05 12.67
CA ASP A 56 -0.67 -16.73 13.99
C ASP A 56 -1.68 -16.07 14.94
N GLY A 57 -2.92 -15.85 14.49
CA GLY A 57 -4.00 -15.26 15.27
C GLY A 57 -3.98 -13.73 15.33
N TRP A 58 -2.94 -13.09 14.80
CA TRP A 58 -2.79 -11.64 14.71
C TRP A 58 -3.34 -11.09 13.39
N CYS A 59 -3.57 -9.79 13.34
CA CYS A 59 -3.84 -9.09 12.09
C CYS A 59 -2.58 -8.43 11.55
N HIS A 60 -2.54 -8.35 10.22
CA HIS A 60 -1.40 -7.92 9.43
C HIS A 60 -1.84 -7.00 8.31
N TYR A 61 -0.95 -6.09 7.91
CA TYR A 61 -1.04 -5.45 6.60
C TYR A 61 -0.18 -6.19 5.58
N ASN A 62 -0.55 -6.10 4.31
CA ASN A 62 0.30 -6.57 3.23
C ASN A 62 1.61 -5.76 3.17
N ALA A 63 2.62 -6.33 2.51
CA ALA A 63 3.85 -5.61 2.22
C ALA A 63 3.56 -4.32 1.42
N PRO A 64 4.29 -3.23 1.68
CA PRO A 64 5.40 -3.07 2.64
C PRO A 64 4.98 -2.58 4.03
N TRP A 65 3.67 -2.47 4.31
CA TRP A 65 3.21 -1.99 5.61
C TRP A 65 3.50 -2.99 6.71
N THR A 66 3.10 -4.26 6.55
CA THR A 66 3.43 -5.39 7.47
C THR A 66 3.17 -5.11 8.96
N GLY A 67 3.46 -6.07 9.83
CA GLY A 67 3.41 -5.92 11.29
C GLY A 67 2.26 -6.69 11.93
N ASN A 68 2.45 -7.05 13.20
CA ASN A 68 1.53 -7.90 13.96
C ASN A 68 0.79 -7.05 14.99
N PHE A 69 -0.53 -7.03 14.92
CA PHE A 69 -1.36 -6.26 15.83
C PHE A 69 -2.68 -6.98 16.13
N TYR A 70 -3.36 -6.54 17.18
CA TYR A 70 -4.68 -7.07 17.51
C TYR A 70 -5.66 -6.83 16.36
N CYS A 71 -6.42 -7.84 15.97
CA CYS A 71 -7.44 -7.66 14.96
C CYS A 71 -8.49 -6.62 15.35
N LYS A 72 -8.97 -5.85 14.37
CA LYS A 72 -9.91 -4.73 14.54
C LYS A 72 -9.38 -3.60 15.44
N SER A 73 -8.07 -3.52 15.64
CA SER A 73 -7.46 -2.46 16.45
C SER A 73 -6.86 -1.33 15.63
N ASP A 74 -7.03 -1.38 14.31
CA ASP A 74 -6.40 -0.45 13.41
C ASP A 74 -7.28 0.75 13.06
N TYR A 75 -6.65 1.92 13.05
CA TYR A 75 -7.21 3.17 12.55
C TYR A 75 -6.26 3.76 11.51
N ILE A 76 -6.78 4.09 10.34
CA ILE A 76 -6.01 4.66 9.23
C ILE A 76 -6.48 6.08 8.99
N HIS A 77 -5.55 7.02 9.12
CA HIS A 77 -5.80 8.44 9.00
C HIS A 77 -5.23 8.99 7.70
N GLY A 78 -6.09 9.63 6.88
CA GLY A 78 -5.63 10.42 5.74
C GLY A 78 -5.03 11.76 6.19
N LEU A 79 -3.80 12.03 5.77
CA LEU A 79 -3.09 13.28 6.02
C LEU A 79 -3.42 14.31 4.92
N PRO A 80 -3.33 15.63 5.20
CA PRO A 80 -3.69 16.67 4.23
C PRO A 80 -2.89 16.66 2.92
N ASN A 81 -1.71 16.04 2.90
CA ASN A 81 -0.85 15.91 1.73
C ASN A 81 -1.12 14.63 0.90
N GLY A 82 -2.21 13.91 1.18
CA GLY A 82 -2.60 12.70 0.47
C GLY A 82 -1.79 11.45 0.83
N TYR A 83 -1.00 11.50 1.91
CA TYR A 83 -0.38 10.33 2.53
C TYR A 83 -1.25 9.81 3.68
N TYR A 84 -0.89 8.66 4.24
CA TYR A 84 -1.64 8.04 5.34
C TYR A 84 -0.75 7.72 6.52
N GLN A 85 -1.37 7.71 7.69
CA GLN A 85 -0.79 7.27 8.94
C GLN A 85 -1.69 6.22 9.57
N ALA A 86 -1.16 5.03 9.79
CA ALA A 86 -1.84 3.94 10.48
C ALA A 86 -1.52 3.98 11.97
N PHE A 87 -2.48 3.57 12.78
CA PHE A 87 -2.38 3.38 14.22
C PHE A 87 -2.93 2.01 14.56
N VAL A 88 -2.24 1.24 15.39
CA VAL A 88 -2.65 -0.12 15.76
C VAL A 88 -2.36 -0.40 17.22
N ILE A 89 -3.07 -1.36 17.82
CA ILE A 89 -2.68 -1.94 19.12
C ILE A 89 -1.75 -3.12 18.85
N GLY A 90 -0.47 -2.97 19.16
CA GLY A 90 0.53 -4.02 19.02
C GLY A 90 0.29 -5.21 19.94
N THR A 91 1.01 -6.30 19.74
CA THR A 91 0.88 -7.55 20.51
C THR A 91 1.17 -7.38 22.02
N ASN A 92 1.85 -6.29 22.41
CA ASN A 92 2.13 -5.89 23.78
C ASN A 92 1.14 -4.84 24.34
N LYS A 93 -0.01 -4.65 23.67
CA LYS A 93 -1.08 -3.70 24.03
C LYS A 93 -0.69 -2.22 23.98
N LYS A 94 0.51 -1.87 23.51
CA LYS A 94 0.88 -0.49 23.21
C LYS A 94 0.31 -0.04 21.87
N VAL A 95 0.18 1.27 21.71
CA VAL A 95 -0.17 1.86 20.41
C VAL A 95 1.08 2.06 19.59
N TYR A 96 1.04 1.66 18.33
CA TYR A 96 2.09 1.92 17.35
C TYR A 96 1.55 2.72 16.19
N THR A 97 2.41 3.53 15.56
CA THR A 97 2.09 4.25 14.33
C THR A 97 3.12 4.04 13.24
N LYS A 98 2.66 3.98 11.99
CA LYS A 98 3.50 3.95 10.77
C LYS A 98 2.87 4.89 9.76
N TRP A 99 3.68 5.58 8.96
CA TRP A 99 3.16 6.55 7.99
C TRP A 99 3.93 6.52 6.68
N SER A 100 3.21 6.82 5.60
CA SER A 100 3.80 7.06 4.29
C SER A 100 4.15 8.55 4.13
N SER A 101 5.13 8.84 3.28
CA SER A 101 5.56 10.20 2.95
C SER A 101 6.22 10.25 1.58
N GLY A 102 6.60 11.45 1.12
CA GLY A 102 7.40 11.62 -0.09
C GLY A 102 8.75 10.89 -0.04
N GLY A 103 9.32 10.70 1.15
CA GLY A 103 10.55 9.95 1.36
C GLY A 103 10.36 8.44 1.55
N GLY A 104 9.15 7.91 1.31
CA GLY A 104 8.82 6.50 1.50
C GLY A 104 8.07 6.22 2.79
N LEU A 105 8.10 4.96 3.21
CA LEU A 105 7.36 4.44 4.35
C LEU A 105 8.24 4.42 5.62
N SER A 106 7.72 4.93 6.74
CA SER A 106 8.42 4.89 8.04
C SER A 106 8.55 3.46 8.59
N ASN A 107 9.33 3.28 9.65
CA ASN A 107 9.17 2.11 10.52
C ASN A 107 7.95 2.29 11.46
N TRP A 108 7.52 1.21 12.11
CA TRP A 108 6.57 1.29 13.23
C TRP A 108 7.22 2.02 14.40
N ALA A 109 6.57 3.07 14.89
CA ALA A 109 6.99 3.87 16.04
C ALA A 109 6.10 3.56 17.25
N ASP A 110 6.71 3.27 18.39
CA ASP A 110 6.03 3.07 19.68
C ASP A 110 5.48 4.41 20.19
N MET A 111 4.17 4.50 20.38
CA MET A 111 3.51 5.68 20.97
C MET A 111 3.23 5.51 22.46
N GLY A 112 3.61 4.38 23.05
CA GLY A 112 3.30 4.01 24.42
C GLY A 112 1.82 3.67 24.61
N GLY A 113 1.30 4.00 25.78
CA GLY A 113 -0.08 3.67 26.16
C GLY A 113 -0.27 2.17 26.43
N GLN A 114 -1.45 1.83 26.95
CA GLN A 114 -1.89 0.46 27.19
C GLN A 114 -3.38 0.36 26.88
N CYS A 115 -3.73 -0.13 25.68
CA CYS A 115 -5.10 -0.19 25.21
C CYS A 115 -5.65 -1.61 25.32
N ILE A 116 -6.88 -1.76 25.85
CA ILE A 116 -7.39 -3.08 26.28
C ILE A 116 -8.67 -3.56 25.57
N ARG A 117 -9.20 -2.81 24.58
CA ARG A 117 -10.46 -3.18 23.90
C ARG A 117 -10.36 -3.08 22.36
N PRO A 118 -9.47 -3.86 21.72
CA PRO A 118 -9.39 -3.87 20.26
C PRO A 118 -10.77 -4.18 19.64
N GLY A 119 -11.18 -3.41 18.63
CA GLY A 119 -12.47 -3.56 17.96
C GLY A 119 -13.65 -2.80 18.57
N GLU A 120 -13.45 -2.09 19.68
CA GLU A 120 -14.48 -1.23 20.29
C GLU A 120 -14.03 0.23 20.30
N ASP A 121 -13.63 0.78 19.15
CA ASP A 121 -13.14 2.16 19.02
C ASP A 121 -12.03 2.48 20.04
N SER A 122 -11.19 1.49 20.37
CA SER A 122 -10.14 1.69 21.36
C SER A 122 -9.07 2.61 20.81
N VAL A 123 -8.44 2.24 19.69
CA VAL A 123 -7.62 3.16 18.89
C VAL A 123 -8.46 3.64 17.71
N ASP A 124 -8.83 4.93 17.74
CA ASP A 124 -9.62 5.60 16.70
C ASP A 124 -9.37 7.12 16.73
N LEU A 125 -9.98 7.89 15.82
CA LEU A 125 -9.99 9.35 15.85
C LEU A 125 -10.85 9.87 17.01
N ALA A 126 -10.22 10.59 17.94
CA ALA A 126 -10.95 11.28 18.99
C ALA A 126 -11.56 12.59 18.46
N TRP A 127 -10.73 13.40 17.79
CA TRP A 127 -11.14 14.67 17.20
C TRP A 127 -10.13 15.14 16.17
N ARG A 128 -10.55 16.07 15.31
CA ARG A 128 -9.71 16.76 14.32
C ARG A 128 -10.03 18.25 14.34
N ASN A 129 -9.01 19.11 14.29
CA ASN A 129 -9.22 20.54 14.15
C ASN A 129 -9.71 20.85 12.72
N PRO A 130 -10.87 21.51 12.55
CA PRO A 130 -11.46 21.78 11.23
C PRO A 130 -10.77 22.91 10.44
N ARG A 131 -9.88 23.68 11.08
CA ARG A 131 -9.09 24.74 10.42
C ARG A 131 -7.65 24.32 10.14
N ASP A 132 -7.19 23.29 10.84
CA ASP A 132 -5.85 22.75 10.69
C ASP A 132 -5.92 21.22 10.78
N HIS A 133 -6.06 20.58 9.62
CA HIS A 133 -6.25 19.14 9.54
C HIS A 133 -4.98 18.34 9.90
N TRP A 134 -3.84 19.00 10.15
CA TRP A 134 -2.63 18.38 10.70
C TRP A 134 -2.69 18.19 12.22
N ASN A 135 -3.63 18.86 12.88
CA ASN A 135 -3.86 18.81 14.31
C ASN A 135 -5.09 17.94 14.62
N PHE A 136 -4.84 16.77 15.18
CA PHE A 136 -5.87 15.80 15.52
C PHE A 136 -5.40 14.97 16.72
N ALA A 137 -6.32 14.29 17.39
CA ALA A 137 -5.98 13.31 18.41
C ALA A 137 -6.55 11.93 18.07
N ILE A 138 -5.77 10.91 18.41
CA ILE A 138 -6.28 9.54 18.51
C ILE A 138 -6.70 9.24 19.94
N GLN A 139 -7.64 8.32 20.11
CA GLN A 139 -8.02 7.79 21.41
C GLN A 139 -7.36 6.42 21.71
N CYS A 140 -7.40 6.04 22.98
CA CYS A 140 -7.09 4.72 23.53
C CYS A 140 -8.05 4.43 24.69
N LYS A 141 -8.74 3.28 24.67
CA LYS A 141 -9.41 2.76 25.89
C LYS A 141 -8.37 2.09 26.79
N GLY A 142 -7.95 2.80 27.83
CA GLY A 142 -6.87 2.43 28.74
C GLY A 142 -7.22 1.29 29.70
N THR A 143 -6.21 0.73 30.36
CA THR A 143 -6.35 -0.34 31.39
C THR A 143 -7.21 0.07 32.57
N ASP A 144 -7.36 1.36 32.82
CA ASP A 144 -8.22 1.96 33.85
C ASP A 144 -9.68 2.15 33.37
N ASN A 145 -10.03 1.58 32.21
CA ASN A 145 -11.33 1.74 31.54
C ASN A 145 -11.67 3.18 31.14
N ARG A 146 -10.69 4.09 31.12
CA ARG A 146 -10.89 5.47 30.68
C ARG A 146 -10.42 5.68 29.24
N VAL A 147 -10.93 6.74 28.62
CA VAL A 147 -10.44 7.20 27.32
C VAL A 147 -9.26 8.13 27.54
N TRP A 148 -8.19 7.84 26.81
CA TRP A 148 -6.97 8.64 26.77
C TRP A 148 -6.79 9.18 25.36
N HIS A 149 -6.27 10.39 25.23
CA HIS A 149 -5.96 11.01 23.96
C HIS A 149 -4.45 11.15 23.80
N ASN A 150 -3.98 11.05 22.56
CA ASN A 150 -2.65 11.49 22.16
C ASN A 150 -2.81 12.39 20.95
N GLN A 151 -2.42 13.66 21.08
CA GLN A 151 -2.63 14.68 20.07
C GLN A 151 -1.38 14.81 19.21
N ARG A 152 -1.59 14.77 17.90
CA ARG A 152 -0.62 15.21 16.90
C ARG A 152 -0.73 16.72 16.75
N ARG A 153 0.36 17.43 16.95
CA ARG A 153 0.48 18.86 16.61
C ARG A 153 0.74 19.03 15.12
N SER A 154 0.51 20.23 14.61
CA SER A 154 0.69 20.56 13.19
C SER A 154 2.11 20.28 12.69
N ASN A 155 3.10 20.47 13.57
CA ASN A 155 4.52 20.16 13.31
C ASN A 155 4.86 18.66 13.32
N GLY A 156 3.88 17.77 13.52
CA GLY A 156 4.08 16.32 13.55
C GLY A 156 4.51 15.75 14.90
N SER A 157 4.80 16.57 15.90
CA SER A 157 5.07 16.09 17.27
C SER A 157 3.81 15.58 17.95
N TRP A 158 3.98 14.67 18.91
CA TRP A 158 2.90 14.13 19.73
C TRP A 158 2.93 14.72 21.14
N THR A 159 1.78 14.84 21.79
CA THR A 159 1.69 15.31 23.18
C THR A 159 2.12 14.26 24.19
N GLY A 160 2.07 12.98 23.83
CA GLY A 160 1.97 11.89 24.80
C GLY A 160 0.52 11.72 25.24
N TRP A 161 0.26 10.62 25.98
CA TRP A 161 -1.08 10.27 26.43
C TRP A 161 -1.54 11.18 27.57
N TYR A 162 -2.73 11.75 27.43
CA TYR A 162 -3.41 12.53 28.46
C TYR A 162 -4.86 12.09 28.60
N ARG A 163 -5.44 12.32 29.77
CA ARG A 163 -6.82 11.95 30.04
C ARG A 163 -7.76 12.85 29.23
N ALA A 164 -8.70 12.23 28.51
CA ALA A 164 -9.75 12.92 27.76
C ALA A 164 -10.64 13.78 28.67
#